data_AF-A0A2E8HKV7-F1
#
_entry.id   AF-A0A2E8HKV7-F1
#
_cell.length_a   1.000
_cell.length_b   1.000
_cell.length_c   1.000
_cell.angle_alpha   90.00
_cell.angle_beta   90.00
_cell.angle_gamma   90.00
#
_symmetry.space_group_name_H-M   'P 1'
#
loop_
_entity.id
_entity.type
_entity.pdbx_description
1 polymer ?
#
loop_
_entity_poly.entity_id
_entity_poly.type
_entity_poly.pdbx_seq_one_letter_code
_entity_poly.pdbx_strand_id
1 'polypeptide(L)'
;MSESIRRLTRIGAGALPPAPGDIWRLNLYRIGGAVNPQFSVWSDTRTEKAQYHVPERFGIVHFAADIVTVDIVTAGDDTSGVELER
;
A
#
# COMPACT_ATOMS: atom_id res chain seq x y z
N MET A 1 -2.19 -27.88 18.35
CA MET A 1 -2.52 -28.74 17.20
C MET A 1 -3.09 -27.81 16.14
N SER A 2 -2.37 -27.68 15.01
CA SER A 2 -2.39 -26.53 14.10
C SER A 2 -3.59 -26.52 13.14
N GLU A 3 -4.25 -25.37 13.00
CA GLU A 3 -5.20 -25.10 11.92
C GLU A 3 -4.46 -25.02 10.58
N SER A 4 -4.65 -26.05 9.77
CA SER A 4 -4.14 -26.12 8.40
C SER A 4 -5.07 -25.33 7.48
N ILE A 5 -4.77 -24.06 7.23
CA ILE A 5 -5.43 -23.28 6.18
C ILE A 5 -4.91 -23.77 4.84
N ARG A 6 -5.80 -24.38 4.06
CA ARG A 6 -5.54 -24.90 2.71
C ARG A 6 -5.16 -23.74 1.79
N ARG A 7 -3.87 -23.59 1.46
CA ARG A 7 -3.43 -22.79 0.31
C ARG A 7 -3.85 -23.52 -0.97
N LEU A 8 -5.00 -23.12 -1.52
CA LEU A 8 -5.40 -23.51 -2.87
C LEU A 8 -4.58 -22.67 -3.85
N THR A 9 -3.62 -23.27 -4.54
CA THR A 9 -2.87 -22.59 -5.60
C THR A 9 -3.80 -22.38 -6.79
N ARG A 10 -4.33 -21.15 -6.92
CA ARG A 10 -5.16 -20.72 -8.05
C ARG A 10 -4.24 -20.15 -9.15
N ILE A 11 -4.41 -20.60 -10.39
CA ILE A 11 -3.75 -20.00 -11.56
C ILE A 11 -4.53 -18.72 -11.94
N GLY A 12 -3.94 -17.56 -11.66
CA GLY A 12 -4.46 -16.21 -11.93
C GLY A 12 -4.14 -15.21 -10.82
N ALA A 13 -3.64 -14.02 -11.18
CA ALA A 13 -3.35 -12.84 -10.35
C ALA A 13 -2.95 -13.10 -8.87
N GLY A 14 -1.80 -13.74 -8.65
CA GLY A 14 -1.16 -13.83 -7.33
C GLY A 14 -2.01 -14.48 -6.22
N ALA A 15 -1.46 -14.55 -5.01
CA ALA A 15 -2.27 -14.88 -3.84
C ALA A 15 -3.22 -13.71 -3.54
N LEU A 16 -4.50 -14.00 -3.29
CA LEU A 16 -5.51 -13.03 -2.88
C LEU A 16 -6.07 -13.43 -1.50
N PRO A 17 -6.24 -12.48 -0.56
CA PRO A 17 -5.81 -11.07 -0.63
C PRO A 17 -4.28 -10.93 -0.65
N PRO A 18 -3.72 -9.80 -1.10
CA PRO A 18 -2.28 -9.57 -1.08
C PRO A 18 -1.75 -9.69 0.35
N ALA A 19 -0.60 -10.34 0.51
CA ALA A 19 0.11 -10.42 1.77
C ALA A 19 1.00 -9.18 1.99
N PRO A 20 1.31 -8.82 3.24
CA PRO A 20 2.38 -7.87 3.53
C PRO A 20 3.69 -8.26 2.83
N GLY A 21 4.32 -7.31 2.17
CA GLY A 21 5.53 -7.50 1.37
C GLY A 21 5.27 -7.80 -0.11
N ASP A 22 4.04 -8.11 -0.51
CA ASP A 22 3.72 -8.32 -1.93
C ASP A 22 3.93 -7.04 -2.74
N ILE A 23 4.35 -7.22 -3.99
CA ILE A 23 4.53 -6.13 -4.94
C ILE A 23 3.65 -6.40 -6.16
N TRP A 24 2.73 -5.48 -6.45
CA TRP A 24 1.89 -5.56 -7.64
C TRP A 24 2.24 -4.46 -8.63
N ARG A 25 2.05 -4.78 -9.92
CA ARG A 25 2.06 -3.80 -11.00
C ARG A 25 0.63 -3.51 -11.41
N LEU A 26 0.17 -2.28 -11.22
CA LEU A 26 -1.17 -1.84 -11.62
C LEU A 26 -1.20 -0.35 -11.98
N ASN A 27 -2.33 0.10 -12.54
CA ASN A 27 -2.62 1.52 -12.75
C ASN A 27 -4.08 1.82 -12.40
N LEU A 28 -4.39 3.09 -12.11
CA LEU A 28 -5.72 3.57 -11.75
C LEU A 28 -6.15 4.64 -12.76
N TYR A 29 -7.40 4.54 -13.22
CA TYR A 29 -7.95 5.39 -14.27
C TYR A 29 -9.27 6.01 -13.81
N ARG A 30 -9.44 7.29 -14.12
CA ARG A 30 -10.76 7.93 -14.16
C ARG A 30 -11.10 8.23 -15.61
N ILE A 31 -12.17 7.62 -16.09
CA ILE A 31 -12.64 7.72 -17.48
C ILE A 31 -14.11 8.11 -17.44
N GLY A 32 -14.52 9.09 -18.23
CA GLY A 32 -15.94 9.37 -18.39
C GLY A 32 -16.26 10.72 -18.98
N GLY A 33 -17.55 11.04 -19.00
CA GLY A 33 -18.10 12.28 -19.54
C GLY A 33 -18.44 12.18 -21.02
N ALA A 34 -19.74 12.05 -21.32
CA ALA A 34 -20.25 12.06 -22.69
C ALA A 34 -20.09 13.44 -23.37
N VAL A 35 -20.18 14.51 -22.58
CA VAL A 35 -20.07 15.91 -23.04
C VAL A 35 -18.76 16.59 -22.62
N ASN A 36 -18.07 16.04 -21.62
CA ASN A 36 -16.78 16.53 -21.14
C ASN A 36 -15.85 15.33 -20.90
N PRO A 37 -15.15 14.87 -21.94
CA PRO A 37 -14.26 13.72 -21.85
C PRO A 37 -13.18 13.95 -20.80
N GLN A 38 -13.15 13.07 -19.82
CA GLN A 38 -12.18 13.09 -18.72
C GLN A 38 -11.33 11.83 -18.82
N PHE A 39 -10.02 12.04 -18.81
CA PHE A 39 -9.04 10.97 -18.75
C PHE A 39 -7.96 11.38 -17.76
N SER A 40 -7.94 10.71 -16.61
CA SER A 40 -6.90 10.90 -15.60
C SER A 40 -6.31 9.56 -15.26
N VAL A 41 -4.98 9.53 -15.10
CA VAL A 41 -4.19 8.33 -14.84
C VAL A 41 -3.31 8.57 -13.64
N TRP A 42 -3.10 7.55 -12.81
CA TRP A 42 -2.12 7.63 -11.72
C TRP A 42 -0.69 7.50 -12.25
N SER A 43 -0.42 6.45 -13.03
CA SER A 43 0.86 6.25 -13.72
C SER A 43 0.71 6.63 -15.19
N ASP A 44 1.62 7.47 -15.69
CA ASP A 44 1.59 7.98 -17.05
C ASP A 44 1.86 6.87 -18.09
N THR A 45 0.93 6.68 -19.02
CA THR A 45 1.02 5.66 -20.08
C THR A 45 1.94 6.09 -21.22
N ARG A 46 2.24 7.40 -21.36
CA ARG A 46 3.04 7.99 -22.44
C ARG A 46 2.56 7.59 -23.84
N THR A 47 1.24 7.51 -24.01
CA THR A 47 0.59 7.24 -25.29
C THR A 47 -0.01 8.54 -25.83
N GLU A 48 0.05 8.74 -27.14
CA GLU A 48 -0.51 9.94 -27.80
C GLU A 48 -2.03 10.06 -27.60
N LYS A 49 -2.71 8.91 -27.51
CA LYS A 49 -4.14 8.79 -27.24
C LYS A 49 -4.36 8.12 -25.89
N ALA A 50 -5.52 8.38 -25.28
CA ALA A 50 -5.95 7.71 -24.06
C ALA A 50 -5.94 6.19 -24.25
N GLN A 51 -5.10 5.48 -23.51
CA GLN A 51 -5.00 4.03 -23.52
C GLN A 51 -4.82 3.51 -22.10
N TYR A 52 -5.55 2.46 -21.72
CA TYR A 52 -5.56 1.89 -20.37
C TYR A 52 -4.90 0.49 -20.29
N HIS A 53 -4.71 -0.18 -21.43
CA HIS A 53 -3.97 -1.44 -21.53
C HIS A 53 -2.52 -1.18 -21.97
N VAL A 54 -1.71 -0.68 -21.04
CA VAL A 54 -0.25 -0.54 -21.22
C VAL A 54 0.48 -1.14 -20.02
N PRO A 55 0.57 -2.49 -19.91
CA PRO A 55 1.11 -3.17 -18.73
C PRO A 55 2.56 -2.79 -18.40
N GLU A 56 3.35 -2.40 -19.41
CA GLU A 56 4.73 -1.97 -19.25
C GLU A 56 4.85 -0.66 -18.46
N ARG A 57 3.77 0.12 -18.41
CA ARG A 57 3.67 1.44 -17.75
C ARG A 57 2.96 1.39 -16.41
N PHE A 58 2.55 0.23 -15.94
CA PHE A 58 1.94 0.11 -14.63
C PHE A 58 2.91 0.58 -13.54
N GLY A 59 2.36 1.33 -12.59
CA GLY A 59 3.06 1.72 -11.36
C GLY A 59 3.28 0.50 -10.46
N ILE A 60 4.08 0.70 -9.42
CA ILE A 60 4.44 -0.33 -8.44
C ILE A 60 3.68 -0.04 -7.14
N VAL A 61 2.94 -1.03 -6.65
CA VAL A 61 2.25 -1.00 -5.36
C VAL A 61 2.94 -1.96 -4.43
N HIS A 62 3.40 -1.46 -3.29
CA HIS A 62 3.95 -2.27 -2.20
C HIS A 62 2.88 -2.44 -1.12
N PHE A 63 2.54 -3.68 -0.80
CA PHE A 63 1.62 -3.98 0.30
C PHE A 63 2.39 -4.01 1.61
N ALA A 64 2.00 -3.19 2.57
CA ALA A 64 2.57 -3.19 3.92
C ALA A 64 1.66 -3.96 4.88
N ALA A 65 2.23 -4.40 6.02
CA ALA A 65 1.41 -4.88 7.12
C ALA A 65 0.68 -3.69 7.76
N ASP A 66 -0.54 -3.92 8.23
CA ASP A 66 -1.21 -3.03 9.18
C ASP A 66 -0.51 -3.14 10.55
N ILE A 67 0.73 -2.68 10.65
CA ILE A 67 1.40 -2.47 11.93
C ILE A 67 2.00 -1.08 11.91
N VAL A 68 1.18 -0.11 12.36
CA VAL A 68 1.69 1.15 12.90
C VAL A 68 2.06 0.85 14.35
N THR A 69 3.30 0.47 14.60
CA THR A 69 3.84 0.48 15.97
C THR A 69 3.99 1.95 16.34
N VAL A 70 3.05 2.47 17.12
CA VAL A 70 3.25 3.74 17.81
C VAL A 70 4.30 3.47 18.88
N ASP A 71 5.50 4.02 18.71
CA ASP A 71 6.48 4.04 19.78
C ASP A 71 5.88 4.84 20.94
N ILE A 72 5.30 4.14 21.91
CA ILE A 72 4.90 4.75 23.17
C ILE A 72 6.22 5.02 23.90
N VAL A 73 6.78 6.21 23.69
CA VAL A 73 7.80 6.74 24.58
C VAL A 73 7.13 6.82 25.94
N THR A 74 7.37 5.80 26.77
CA THR A 74 7.03 5.88 28.18
C THR A 74 8.00 6.92 28.70
N ALA A 75 7.49 8.13 28.99
CA ALA A 75 8.27 9.15 29.68
C ALA A 75 8.87 8.49 30.91
N GLY A 76 10.19 8.27 30.86
CA GLY A 76 10.96 7.78 31.98
C GLY A 76 10.70 8.70 33.15
N ASP A 77 10.30 8.08 34.24
CA ASP A 77 10.24 8.61 35.58
C ASP A 77 11.57 9.28 35.95
N ASP A 78 11.70 10.57 35.66
CA ASP A 78 12.82 11.41 36.08
C ASP A 78 12.59 11.85 37.54
N THR A 79 12.60 10.87 38.45
CA THR A 79 12.72 11.13 39.88
C THR A 79 14.19 11.00 40.28
N SER A 80 15.00 12.00 39.89
CA SER A 80 16.37 12.16 40.39
C SER A 80 16.54 13.52 41.08
N GLY A 81 16.43 13.52 42.41
CA GLY A 81 17.15 14.40 43.34
C GLY A 81 17.09 15.91 43.14
N VAL A 82 16.08 16.57 43.73
CA VAL A 82 16.23 17.96 44.20
C VAL A 82 16.77 17.90 45.63
N GLU A 83 18.09 18.00 45.79
CA GLU A 83 18.70 18.29 47.10
C GLU A 83 18.75 19.82 47.26
N LEU A 84 17.97 20.32 48.21
CA LEU A 84 17.94 21.72 48.62
C LEU A 84 19.16 21.98 49.51
N GLU A 85 20.21 22.59 48.96
CA GLU A 85 21.29 23.13 49.80
C GLU A 85 20.74 24.30 50.65
N ARG A 86 21.00 24.20 51.96
CA ARG A 86 20.80 25.23 52.98
C ARG A 86 22.11 25.94 53.26
#